data_AF-A0A6F8VDD4-F1
#
_entry.id   AF-A0A6F8VDD4-F1
#
_cell.length_a   1.000
_cell.length_b   1.000
_cell.length_c   1.000
_cell.angle_alpha   90.00
_cell.angle_beta   90.00
_cell.angle_gamma   90.00
#
_symmetry.space_group_name_H-M   'P 1'
#
loop_
_entity.id
_entity.type
_entity.pdbx_description
1 polymer ?
#
loop_
_entity_poly.entity_id
_entity_poly.type
_entity_poly.pdbx_seq_one_letter_code
_entity_poly.pdbx_strand_id
1 'polypeptide(L)'
;MTTCRLPPPGAPRLALTLAGSGEPLLRLEKRLSCAAAGLGLALDVEIRKDVEAMGIPFEQTPAVLVDGQLMLSGLPRTEEIEVWLRARIAAFGKDPA
;
A
#
# COMPACT_ATOMS: atom_id res chain seq x y z
N MET A 1 13.51 -1.43 17.85
CA MET A 1 13.29 -0.60 16.65
C MET A 1 13.48 -1.50 15.43
N THR A 2 12.40 -1.99 14.84
CA THR A 2 12.47 -2.83 13.64
C THR A 2 12.76 -1.91 12.46
N THR A 3 14.01 -1.92 11.99
CA THR A 3 14.43 -1.20 10.79
C THR A 3 13.73 -1.83 9.60
N CYS A 4 12.85 -1.07 8.96
CA CYS A 4 12.21 -1.51 7.72
C CYS A 4 13.30 -1.59 6.66
N ARG A 5 13.50 -2.79 6.12
CA ARG A 5 14.61 -3.10 5.21
C ARG A 5 14.43 -2.32 3.91
N LEU A 6 15.46 -1.67 3.40
CA LEU A 6 15.33 -1.03 2.08
C LEU A 6 15.12 -2.13 1.01
N PRO A 7 14.23 -1.92 0.03
CA PRO A 7 14.04 -2.87 -1.05
C PRO A 7 15.33 -3.01 -1.88
N PRO A 8 15.62 -4.21 -2.42
CA PRO A 8 16.80 -4.42 -3.24
C PRO A 8 16.74 -3.61 -4.56
N PRO A 9 17.88 -3.20 -5.13
CA PRO A 9 17.91 -2.56 -6.44
C PRO A 9 17.37 -3.53 -7.50
N GLY A 10 16.41 -3.07 -8.31
CA GLY A 10 15.69 -3.91 -9.28
C GLY A 10 14.46 -4.65 -8.73
N ALA A 11 14.06 -4.38 -7.49
CA ALA A 11 12.81 -4.88 -6.92
C ALA A 11 11.59 -4.54 -7.80
N PRO A 12 10.60 -5.44 -7.91
CA PRO A 12 9.33 -5.11 -8.53
C PRO A 12 8.70 -3.91 -7.81
N ARG A 13 8.17 -2.97 -8.61
CA ARG A 13 7.55 -1.74 -8.11
C ARG A 13 6.03 -1.88 -8.16
N LEU A 14 5.37 -1.52 -7.07
CA LEU A 14 3.91 -1.45 -7.00
C LEU A 14 3.50 0.00 -6.75
N ALA A 15 2.78 0.58 -7.72
CA ALA A 15 2.20 1.91 -7.60
C ALA A 15 0.91 1.84 -6.78
N LEU A 16 0.81 2.67 -5.72
CA LEU A 16 -0.31 2.75 -4.80
C LEU A 16 -0.72 4.20 -4.60
N THR A 17 -2.02 4.41 -4.41
CA THR A 17 -2.54 5.70 -3.93
C THR A 17 -3.04 5.52 -2.49
N LEU A 18 -2.55 6.34 -1.56
CA LEU A 18 -3.06 6.43 -0.20
C LEU A 18 -4.02 7.60 -0.09
N ALA A 19 -5.24 7.28 0.33
CA ALA A 19 -6.34 8.23 0.47
C ALA A 19 -6.56 8.56 1.94
N GLY A 20 -6.51 9.85 2.30
CA GLY A 20 -6.76 10.32 3.66
C GLY A 20 -5.73 11.32 4.14
N SER A 21 -5.69 11.55 5.45
CA SER A 21 -4.78 12.52 6.05
C SER A 21 -4.48 12.20 7.52
N GLY A 22 -3.53 12.94 8.10
CA GLY A 22 -3.19 12.87 9.52
C GLY A 22 -2.38 11.65 9.94
N GLU A 23 -2.28 11.44 11.26
CA GLU A 23 -1.54 10.32 11.86
C GLU A 23 -1.98 8.92 11.39
N PRO A 24 -3.28 8.64 11.16
CA PRO A 24 -3.70 7.33 10.67
C PRO A 24 -3.05 6.99 9.32
N LEU A 25 -3.02 7.95 8.39
CA LEU A 25 -2.39 7.77 7.09
C LEU A 25 -0.89 7.46 7.21
N LEU A 26 -0.16 8.23 8.04
CA LEU A 26 1.27 8.02 8.27
C LEU A 26 1.56 6.64 8.87
N ARG A 27 0.69 6.15 9.76
CA ARG A 27 0.80 4.79 10.31
C ARG A 27 0.59 3.73 9.25
N LEU A 28 -0.39 3.92 8.36
CA LEU A 28 -0.66 3.01 7.25
C LEU A 28 0.50 2.98 6.25
N GLU A 29 0.99 4.14 5.82
CA GLU A 29 2.15 4.27 4.92
C GLU A 29 3.37 3.54 5.48
N LYS A 30 3.66 3.73 6.77
CA LYS A 30 4.76 3.04 7.43
C LYS A 30 4.56 1.53 7.43
N ARG A 31 3.37 1.02 7.77
CA ARG A 31 3.09 -0.42 7.77
C ARG A 31 3.24 -1.02 6.37
N LEU A 32 2.73 -0.34 5.34
CA LEU A 32 2.88 -0.73 3.94
C LEU A 32 4.34 -0.79 3.52
N SER A 33 5.11 0.27 3.80
CA SER A 33 6.52 0.34 3.49
C SER A 33 7.30 -0.81 4.14
N CYS A 34 7.04 -1.10 5.42
CA CYS A 34 7.71 -2.18 6.14
C CYS A 34 7.30 -3.58 5.66
N ALA A 35 6.03 -3.78 5.32
CA ALA A 35 5.54 -5.03 4.74
C ALA A 35 6.14 -5.28 3.35
N ALA A 36 6.11 -4.28 2.46
CA ALA A 36 6.67 -4.37 1.11
C ALA A 36 8.18 -4.61 1.14
N ALA A 37 8.91 -3.88 1.98
CA ALA A 37 10.31 -4.10 2.28
C ALA A 37 10.63 -5.55 2.66
N GLY A 38 9.84 -6.13 3.57
CA GLY A 38 9.99 -7.53 4.00
C GLY A 38 9.79 -8.54 2.87
N LEU A 39 9.03 -8.16 1.84
CA LEU A 39 8.76 -8.96 0.65
C LEU A 39 9.69 -8.64 -0.54
N GLY A 40 10.64 -7.71 -0.35
CA GLY A 40 11.54 -7.28 -1.43
C GLY A 40 10.85 -6.45 -2.52
N LEU A 41 9.75 -5.78 -2.20
CA LEU A 41 9.00 -4.88 -3.08
C LEU A 41 9.35 -3.42 -2.83
N ALA A 42 9.44 -2.64 -3.90
CA ALA A 42 9.43 -1.18 -3.81
C ALA A 42 8.00 -0.66 -4.01
N LEU A 43 7.60 0.34 -3.21
CA LEU A 43 6.31 1.01 -3.36
C LEU A 43 6.51 2.40 -3.96
N ASP A 44 5.74 2.71 -5.00
CA ASP A 44 5.56 4.07 -5.50
C ASP A 44 4.24 4.59 -4.92
N VAL A 45 4.34 5.44 -3.89
CA VAL A 45 3.19 5.89 -3.12
C VAL A 45 2.82 7.31 -3.49
N GLU A 46 1.61 7.49 -3.99
CA GLU A 46 0.97 8.80 -4.15
C GLU A 46 0.00 9.04 -2.99
N ILE A 47 0.06 10.21 -2.36
CA ILE A 47 -0.88 10.58 -1.29
C ILE A 47 -1.94 11.54 -1.82
N ARG A 48 -3.22 11.19 -1.65
CA ARG A 48 -4.38 12.02 -2.01
C ARG A 48 -5.21 12.34 -0.76
N LYS A 49 -5.38 13.64 -0.51
CA LYS A 49 -6.13 14.14 0.66
C LYS A 49 -7.61 14.42 0.33
N ASP A 50 -7.92 14.68 -0.93
CA ASP A 50 -9.27 14.91 -1.47
C ASP A 50 -10.07 13.61 -1.60
N VAL A 51 -10.37 12.97 -0.48
CA VAL A 51 -11.08 11.68 -0.44
C VAL A 51 -12.51 11.77 -0.99
N GLU A 52 -13.16 12.92 -0.80
CA GLU A 52 -14.51 13.20 -1.32
C GLU A 52 -14.53 13.23 -2.84
N ALA A 53 -13.53 13.87 -3.48
CA ALA A 53 -13.41 13.91 -4.93
C ALA A 53 -13.14 12.53 -5.55
N MET A 54 -12.62 11.59 -4.75
CA MET A 54 -12.42 10.20 -5.15
C MET A 54 -13.62 9.29 -4.82
N GLY A 55 -14.70 9.84 -4.26
CA GLY A 55 -15.89 9.08 -3.87
C GLY A 55 -15.67 8.15 -2.68
N ILE A 56 -14.61 8.37 -1.89
CA ILE A 56 -14.31 7.56 -0.70
C ILE A 56 -14.93 8.24 0.52
N PRO A 57 -15.83 7.57 1.25
CA PRO A 57 -16.38 8.13 2.48
C PRO A 57 -15.29 8.23 3.54
N PHE A 58 -15.31 9.30 4.33
CA PHE A 58 -14.29 9.59 5.34
C PHE A 58 -14.07 8.43 6.33
N GLU A 59 -15.13 7.69 6.65
CA GLU A 59 -15.10 6.51 7.54
C GLU A 59 -14.23 5.36 7.02
N GLN A 60 -13.97 5.31 5.70
CA GLN A 60 -13.11 4.31 5.08
C GLN A 60 -11.65 4.77 4.99
N THR A 61 -11.34 5.97 5.48
CA THR A 61 -9.98 6.52 5.47
C THR A 61 -9.21 6.13 6.75
N PRO A 62 -7.88 5.89 6.68
CA PRO A 62 -7.05 5.91 5.49
C PRO A 62 -7.31 4.70 4.59
N ALA A 63 -7.23 4.89 3.29
CA ALA A 63 -7.50 3.85 2.29
C ALA A 63 -6.31 3.67 1.34
N VAL A 64 -6.17 2.46 0.79
CA VAL A 64 -5.17 2.10 -0.22
C VAL A 64 -5.89 1.78 -1.51
N LEU A 65 -5.44 2.39 -2.61
CA LEU A 65 -5.93 2.13 -3.94
C LEU A 65 -4.83 1.62 -4.86
N VAL A 66 -5.23 0.78 -5.80
CA VAL A 66 -4.42 0.33 -6.94
C VAL A 66 -5.22 0.62 -8.20
N ASP A 67 -4.65 1.36 -9.14
CA ASP A 67 -5.32 1.76 -10.39
C ASP A 67 -6.70 2.42 -10.14
N GLY A 68 -6.81 3.22 -9.07
CA GLY A 68 -8.05 3.88 -8.67
C GLY A 68 -9.09 2.97 -8.01
N GLN A 69 -8.82 1.69 -7.82
CA GLN A 69 -9.72 0.75 -7.13
C GLN A 69 -9.33 0.63 -5.65
N LEU A 70 -10.31 0.75 -4.75
CA LEU A 70 -10.13 0.56 -3.31
C LEU A 70 -9.74 -0.89 -2.99
N MET A 71 -8.56 -1.08 -2.40
CA MET A 71 -8.02 -2.40 -2.02
C MET A 71 -8.09 -2.65 -0.52
N LEU A 72 -7.76 -1.64 0.27
CA LEU A 72 -7.75 -1.68 1.73
C LEU A 72 -8.35 -0.39 2.29
N SER A 73 -9.01 -0.47 3.43
CA SER A 73 -9.57 0.68 4.14
C SER A 73 -9.27 0.58 5.65
N GLY A 74 -9.16 1.72 6.31
CA GLY A 74 -8.82 1.81 7.73
C GLY A 74 -7.36 1.48 8.03
N LEU A 75 -7.12 0.87 9.19
CA LEU A 75 -5.78 0.53 9.70
C LEU A 75 -5.57 -0.99 9.81
N PRO A 76 -5.50 -1.72 8.68
CA PRO A 76 -5.26 -3.16 8.68
C PRO A 76 -3.97 -3.53 9.41
N ARG A 77 -3.92 -4.74 9.94
CA ARG A 77 -2.71 -5.26 10.58
C ARG A 77 -1.61 -5.46 9.55
N THR A 78 -0.35 -5.44 10.01
CA THR A 78 0.80 -5.67 9.12
C THR A 78 0.71 -7.01 8.40
N GLU A 79 0.25 -8.06 9.09
CA GLU A 79 0.10 -9.41 8.51
C GLU A 79 -0.93 -9.43 7.36
N GLU A 80 -2.04 -8.70 7.49
CA GLU A 80 -3.05 -8.59 6.44
C GLU A 80 -2.50 -7.86 5.20
N ILE A 81 -1.73 -6.80 5.44
CA ILE A 81 -1.03 -6.06 4.38
C ILE A 81 -0.03 -6.98 3.67
N GLU A 82 0.73 -7.80 4.40
CA GLU A 82 1.69 -8.74 3.82
C GLU A 82 1.00 -9.80 2.97
N VAL A 83 -0.11 -10.38 3.44
CA VAL A 83 -0.90 -11.36 2.68
C VAL A 83 -1.41 -10.74 1.38
N TRP A 84 -1.97 -9.54 1.45
CA TRP A 84 -2.45 -8.82 0.27
C TRP A 84 -1.32 -8.50 -0.73
N LEU A 85 -0.18 -8.00 -0.25
CA LEU A 85 0.99 -7.72 -1.09
C LEU A 85 1.49 -8.99 -1.78
N ARG A 86 1.60 -10.12 -1.07
CA ARG A 86 2.01 -11.42 -1.65
C ARG A 86 1.08 -11.87 -2.78
N ALA A 87 -0.23 -11.73 -2.59
CA ALA A 87 -1.21 -12.05 -3.63
C ALA A 87 -1.01 -11.17 -4.87
N ARG A 88 -0.66 -9.89 -4.68
CA ARG A 88 -0.38 -8.97 -5.78
C ARG A 88 0.90 -9.34 -6.54
N ILE A 89 1.97 -9.70 -5.83
CA ILE A 89 3.22 -10.22 -6.46
C ILE A 89 2.91 -11.43 -7.34
N ALA A 90 2.14 -12.39 -6.82
CA ALA A 90 1.77 -13.59 -7.56
C ALA A 90 0.94 -13.27 -8.82
N ALA A 91 0.14 -12.20 -8.78
CA ALA A 91 -0.60 -11.72 -9.96
C ALA A 91 0.32 -11.05 -11.00
N PHE A 92 1.35 -10.29 -10.59
CA PHE A 92 2.33 -9.70 -11.51
C PHE A 92 3.19 -10.73 -12.24
N GLY A 93 3.49 -11.87 -11.59
CA GLY A 93 4.25 -12.96 -12.21
C GLY A 93 3.47 -13.77 -13.24
N LYS A 94 2.20 -13.43 -13.52
CA LYS A 94 1.30 -14.18 -14.39
C LYS A 94 0.93 -13.45 -15.69
N ASP A 95 1.69 -12.43 -16.09
CA ASP A 95 1.68 -11.89 -17.45
C ASP A 95 2.67 -12.72 -18.30
N PRO A 96 2.20 -13.69 -19.12
CA PRO A 96 3.06 -14.29 -20.13
C PRO A 96 3.27 -13.26 -21.23
N ALA A 97 4.52 -12.81 -21.38
CA ALA A 97 4.99 -12.28 -22.66
C ALA A 97 4.84 -13.35 -23.76
#